data_AF-A0A536U1Q3-F1
#
_entry.id   AF-A0A536U1Q3-F1
#
_cell.length_a   1.000
_cell.length_b   1.000
_cell.length_c   1.000
_cell.angle_alpha   90.00
_cell.angle_beta   90.00
_cell.angle_gamma   90.00
#
_symmetry.space_group_name_H-M   'P 1'
#
loop_
_entity.id
_entity.type
_entity.pdbx_description
1 polymer ?
#
loop_
_entity_poly.entity_id
_entity_poly.type
_entity_poly.pdbx_seq_one_letter_code
_entity_poly.pdbx_strand_id
1 'polypeptide(L)'
;RQMNSPVSTPDELRSRFAGARTVKPVTSGDGHLWRSDREIRPAAVLVPLVRRESGLTVLFTRRTAHLNDHAGQISFPGGRCEPGDAHAAETALREAAEEIGLAAARVEVLGELHEYVTVTGYRVTPVVGLVTPPLELRLDEFEVAEVFEVPLEFLLDPANHQRNSVVHEGRVRHYYAIPYQRYYIWGATAGMLMNLYSFLKS
;
A
#
# COMPACT_ATOMS: atom_id res chain seq x y z
N ARG A 1 16.87 -25.23 10.89
CA ARG A 1 16.00 -24.05 11.15
C ARG A 1 14.96 -24.03 10.06
N GLN A 2 13.70 -24.35 10.37
CA GLN A 2 12.59 -24.23 9.42
C GLN A 2 12.43 -22.74 9.09
N MET A 3 12.69 -22.38 7.84
CA MET A 3 12.26 -21.09 7.32
C MET A 3 10.74 -21.22 7.17
N ASN A 4 9.98 -20.53 8.02
CA ASN A 4 8.54 -20.35 7.74
C ASN A 4 8.46 -19.68 6.38
N SER A 5 7.99 -20.40 5.36
CA SER A 5 7.64 -19.79 4.08
C SER A 5 6.63 -18.68 4.36
N PRO A 6 6.77 -17.49 3.74
CA PRO A 6 5.76 -16.46 3.88
C PRO A 6 4.40 -17.00 3.42
N VAL A 7 3.34 -16.55 4.10
CA VAL A 7 1.94 -16.78 3.69
C VAL A 7 1.82 -16.55 2.19
N SER A 8 1.45 -17.60 1.46
CA SER A 8 1.52 -17.63 -0.01
C SER A 8 0.17 -17.94 -0.66
N THR A 9 -0.82 -18.37 0.13
CA THR A 9 -2.14 -18.75 -0.37
C THR A 9 -3.27 -17.84 0.12
N PRO A 10 -4.36 -17.70 -0.66
CA PRO A 10 -5.61 -17.08 -0.22
C PRO A 10 -6.12 -17.51 1.16
N ASP A 11 -6.09 -18.80 1.47
CA ASP A 11 -6.67 -19.33 2.72
C ASP A 11 -5.79 -19.04 3.93
N GLU A 12 -4.48 -19.07 3.75
CA GLU A 12 -3.54 -18.63 4.78
C GLU A 12 -3.71 -17.13 5.08
N LEU A 13 -3.91 -16.30 4.04
CA LEU A 13 -4.20 -14.87 4.23
C LEU A 13 -5.49 -14.64 5.01
N ARG A 14 -6.58 -15.30 4.63
CA ARG A 14 -7.85 -15.21 5.36
C ARG A 14 -7.69 -15.63 6.81
N SER A 15 -7.06 -16.77 7.05
CA SER A 15 -6.79 -17.29 8.39
C SER A 15 -5.95 -16.31 9.21
N ARG A 16 -4.97 -15.67 8.56
CA ARG A 16 -4.10 -14.66 9.18
C ARG A 16 -4.87 -13.44 9.64
N PHE A 17 -5.73 -12.89 8.78
CA PHE A 17 -6.54 -11.72 9.11
C PHE A 17 -7.67 -12.05 10.10
N ALA A 18 -8.30 -13.22 9.98
CA ALA A 18 -9.34 -13.67 10.92
C ALA A 18 -8.79 -13.93 12.33
N GLY A 19 -7.55 -14.44 12.43
CA GLY A 19 -6.86 -14.68 13.69
C GLY A 19 -5.99 -13.51 14.17
N ALA A 20 -6.07 -12.35 13.50
CA ALA A 20 -5.12 -11.26 13.69
C ALA A 20 -5.11 -10.78 15.15
N ARG A 21 -3.94 -10.85 15.78
CA ARG A 21 -3.60 -10.09 16.98
C ARG A 21 -2.95 -8.78 16.57
N THR A 22 -3.02 -7.75 17.40
CA THR A 22 -2.33 -6.49 17.16
C THR A 22 -0.83 -6.71 17.00
N VAL A 23 -0.33 -6.70 15.76
CA VAL A 23 1.10 -6.74 15.45
C VAL A 23 1.61 -5.31 15.50
N LYS A 24 2.64 -5.06 16.31
CA LYS A 24 3.28 -3.74 16.33
C LYS A 24 3.85 -3.44 14.93
N PRO A 25 3.54 -2.28 14.33
CA PRO A 25 4.06 -1.96 13.00
C PRO A 25 5.58 -1.80 13.03
N VAL A 26 6.23 -2.09 11.91
CA VAL A 26 7.65 -1.77 11.70
C VAL A 26 7.84 -0.25 11.72
N THR A 27 6.87 0.48 11.20
CA THR A 27 6.85 1.94 11.24
C THR A 27 5.42 2.49 11.30
N SER A 28 5.21 3.52 12.13
CA SER A 28 3.96 4.31 12.15
C SER A 28 3.97 5.45 11.14
N GLY A 29 5.04 5.56 10.35
CA GLY A 29 5.21 6.53 9.29
C GLY A 29 6.19 7.66 9.57
N ASP A 30 6.35 8.52 8.59
CA ASP A 30 7.24 9.68 8.60
C ASP A 30 6.54 10.98 9.05
N GLY A 31 5.30 10.87 9.51
CA GLY A 31 4.46 11.97 9.99
C GLY A 31 4.98 12.73 11.22
N HIS A 32 5.95 12.19 11.96
CA HIS A 32 6.68 12.95 12.98
C HIS A 32 7.47 14.15 12.39
N LEU A 33 7.59 14.21 11.06
CA LEU A 33 8.16 15.31 10.30
C LEU A 33 7.11 16.29 9.79
N TRP A 34 5.82 16.04 10.01
CA TRP A 34 4.76 17.01 9.74
C TRP A 34 4.92 18.23 10.64
N ARG A 35 5.00 19.42 10.04
CA ARG A 35 5.28 20.69 10.74
C ARG A 35 4.21 21.76 10.52
N SER A 36 3.04 21.37 10.05
CA SER A 36 1.95 22.29 9.76
C SER A 36 0.89 22.22 10.87
N ASP A 37 0.33 23.37 11.23
CA ASP A 37 -0.78 23.47 12.20
C ASP A 37 -2.11 22.92 11.64
N ARG A 38 -2.14 22.59 10.34
CA ARG A 38 -3.30 21.93 9.73
C ARG A 38 -3.51 20.55 10.30
N GLU A 39 -4.78 20.21 10.50
CA GLU A 39 -5.21 18.88 10.96
C GLU A 39 -4.74 17.78 10.02
N ILE A 40 -4.36 16.65 10.61
CA ILE A 40 -4.02 15.43 9.88
C ILE A 40 -5.28 14.91 9.22
N ARG A 41 -5.21 14.69 7.91
CA ARG A 41 -6.36 14.30 7.08
C ARG A 41 -6.47 12.77 7.02
N PRO A 42 -7.65 12.17 7.28
CA PRO A 42 -7.85 10.74 7.09
C PRO A 42 -7.81 10.38 5.60
N ALA A 43 -7.21 9.24 5.30
CA ALA A 43 -7.09 8.66 3.98
C ALA A 43 -7.08 7.13 4.08
N ALA A 44 -7.41 6.45 2.99
CA ALA A 44 -7.30 5.00 2.91
C ALA A 44 -6.75 4.58 1.55
N VAL A 45 -6.00 3.49 1.55
CA VAL A 45 -5.47 2.88 0.33
C VAL A 45 -5.82 1.40 0.28
N LEU A 46 -6.11 0.88 -0.90
CA LEU A 46 -6.26 -0.54 -1.12
C LEU A 46 -4.87 -1.14 -1.38
N VAL A 47 -4.52 -2.19 -0.66
CA VAL A 47 -3.38 -3.08 -0.94
C VAL A 47 -3.93 -4.30 -1.68
N PRO A 48 -4.05 -4.26 -3.03
CA PRO A 48 -4.69 -5.30 -3.81
C PRO A 48 -3.75 -6.49 -4.02
N LEU A 49 -4.06 -7.61 -3.38
CA LEU A 49 -3.40 -8.90 -3.60
C LEU A 49 -4.11 -9.63 -4.75
N VAL A 50 -3.56 -9.60 -5.95
CA VAL A 50 -4.18 -10.20 -7.15
C VAL A 50 -3.80 -11.67 -7.25
N ARG A 51 -4.79 -12.54 -7.45
CA ARG A 51 -4.56 -13.96 -7.73
C ARG A 51 -4.04 -14.14 -9.15
N ARG A 52 -2.85 -14.73 -9.32
CA ARG A 52 -2.31 -15.16 -10.62
C ARG A 52 -1.97 -16.65 -10.57
N GLU A 53 -1.80 -17.27 -11.73
CA GLU A 53 -1.37 -18.67 -11.82
C GLU A 53 0.00 -18.88 -11.17
N SER A 54 0.88 -17.88 -11.24
CA SER A 54 2.21 -17.88 -10.64
C SER A 54 2.22 -17.53 -9.14
N GLY A 55 1.04 -17.40 -8.50
CA GLY A 55 0.90 -16.97 -7.11
C GLY A 55 0.31 -15.57 -6.97
N LEU A 56 0.41 -15.00 -5.78
CA LEU A 56 -0.12 -13.66 -5.51
C LEU A 56 0.82 -12.57 -6.01
N THR A 57 0.24 -11.54 -6.60
CA THR A 57 0.93 -10.29 -6.94
C THR A 57 0.28 -9.13 -6.20
N VAL A 58 0.96 -7.99 -6.15
CA VAL A 58 0.43 -6.75 -5.59
C VAL A 58 0.36 -5.73 -6.71
N LEU A 59 -0.83 -5.16 -6.94
CA LEU A 59 -1.06 -4.14 -7.95
C LEU A 59 -0.75 -2.75 -7.40
N PHE A 60 -0.03 -1.96 -8.19
CA PHE A 60 0.33 -0.57 -7.89
C PHE A 60 -0.09 0.35 -9.03
N THR A 61 -0.24 1.63 -8.69
CA THR A 61 -0.42 2.74 -9.63
C THR A 61 0.86 3.57 -9.69
N ARG A 62 1.14 4.17 -10.85
CA ARG A 62 2.09 5.27 -10.97
C ARG A 62 1.32 6.54 -11.30
N ARG A 63 1.48 7.58 -10.48
CA ARG A 63 0.83 8.87 -10.71
C ARG A 63 1.37 9.54 -11.98
N THR A 64 0.52 10.30 -12.67
CA THR A 64 0.94 11.11 -13.81
C THR A 64 1.97 12.17 -13.42
N ALA A 65 2.82 12.57 -14.38
CA ALA A 65 3.93 13.48 -14.12
C ALA A 65 3.51 14.96 -14.00
N HIS A 66 2.29 15.31 -14.41
CA HIS A 66 1.81 16.70 -14.46
C HIS A 66 1.07 17.14 -13.18
N LEU A 67 0.87 16.23 -12.22
CA LEU A 67 0.29 16.57 -10.93
C LEU A 67 1.33 17.29 -10.05
N ASN A 68 0.91 18.42 -9.47
CA ASN A 68 1.78 19.33 -8.70
C ASN A 68 2.42 18.64 -7.47
N ASP A 69 1.76 17.64 -6.91
CA ASP A 69 2.25 16.85 -5.79
C ASP A 69 2.55 15.41 -6.26
N HIS A 70 3.74 14.89 -5.90
CA HIS A 70 4.11 13.48 -6.04
C HIS A 70 4.12 12.93 -7.49
N ALA A 71 4.47 13.77 -8.47
CA ALA A 71 4.64 13.38 -9.87
C ALA A 71 5.46 12.09 -10.03
N GLY A 72 4.90 11.10 -10.74
CA GLY A 72 5.58 9.83 -11.04
C GLY A 72 5.77 8.88 -9.85
N GLN A 73 5.24 9.20 -8.67
CA GLN A 73 5.34 8.31 -7.51
C GLN A 73 4.52 7.03 -7.69
N ILE A 74 5.04 5.95 -7.12
CA ILE A 74 4.37 4.66 -7.06
C ILE A 74 3.58 4.59 -5.75
N SER A 75 2.30 4.30 -5.88
CA SER A 75 1.39 4.17 -4.75
C SER A 75 0.48 2.96 -4.90
N PHE A 76 -0.16 2.62 -3.80
CA PHE A 76 -1.40 1.87 -3.83
C PHE A 76 -2.52 2.76 -4.38
N PRO A 77 -3.55 2.19 -5.02
CA PRO A 77 -4.74 2.96 -5.33
C PRO A 77 -5.43 3.41 -4.05
N GLY A 78 -5.89 4.66 -4.02
CA GLY A 78 -6.47 5.22 -2.79
C GLY A 78 -6.29 6.72 -2.65
N GLY A 79 -7.04 7.27 -1.70
CA GLY A 79 -7.15 8.71 -1.55
C GLY A 79 -7.75 9.11 -0.22
N ARG A 80 -8.38 10.28 -0.22
CA ARG A 80 -8.86 10.92 1.00
C ARG A 80 -10.20 10.31 1.41
N CYS A 81 -10.42 10.16 2.72
CA CYS A 81 -11.76 9.82 3.19
C CYS A 81 -12.72 11.00 2.94
N GLU A 82 -13.87 10.69 2.36
CA GLU A 82 -14.95 11.64 2.12
C GLU A 82 -16.04 11.53 3.19
N PRO A 83 -16.85 12.58 3.43
CA PRO A 83 -17.93 12.53 4.42
C PRO A 83 -18.96 11.42 4.22
N GLY A 84 -19.07 10.88 2.99
CA GLY A 84 -19.97 9.78 2.65
C GLY A 84 -19.40 8.39 2.93
N ASP A 85 -18.08 8.26 3.15
CA ASP A 85 -17.46 6.95 3.38
C ASP A 85 -17.74 6.48 4.80
N ALA A 86 -18.39 5.32 4.97
CA ALA A 86 -18.73 4.76 6.28
C ALA A 86 -17.50 4.26 7.04
N HIS A 87 -16.48 3.77 6.33
CA HIS A 87 -15.22 3.28 6.91
C HIS A 87 -14.08 3.26 5.87
N ALA A 88 -12.84 3.06 6.33
CA ALA A 88 -11.64 3.11 5.48
C ALA A 88 -11.70 2.14 4.27
N ALA A 89 -12.27 0.95 4.44
CA ALA A 89 -12.44 0.02 3.31
C ALA A 89 -13.37 0.57 2.21
N GLU A 90 -14.37 1.38 2.54
CA GLU A 90 -15.24 1.99 1.53
C GLU A 90 -14.49 3.07 0.74
N THR A 91 -13.75 3.95 1.45
CA THR A 91 -12.83 4.90 0.82
C THR A 91 -11.87 4.19 -0.14
N ALA A 92 -11.17 3.15 0.34
CA ALA A 92 -10.17 2.44 -0.47
C ALA A 92 -10.78 1.78 -1.72
N LEU A 93 -11.99 1.21 -1.62
CA LEU A 93 -12.68 0.59 -2.74
C LEU A 93 -13.23 1.63 -3.73
N ARG A 94 -13.78 2.74 -3.25
CA ARG A 94 -14.26 3.86 -4.08
C ARG A 94 -13.11 4.44 -4.89
N GLU A 95 -12.02 4.80 -4.22
CA GLU A 95 -10.84 5.38 -4.87
C GLU A 95 -10.20 4.40 -5.88
N ALA A 96 -10.11 3.11 -5.55
CA ALA A 96 -9.63 2.11 -6.51
C ALA A 96 -10.57 1.95 -7.73
N ALA A 97 -11.88 2.14 -7.55
CA ALA A 97 -12.81 2.15 -8.67
C ALA A 97 -12.67 3.41 -9.53
N GLU A 98 -12.45 4.57 -8.91
CA GLU A 98 -12.25 5.86 -9.58
C GLU A 98 -10.92 5.91 -10.35
N GLU A 99 -9.81 5.56 -9.71
CA GLU A 99 -8.46 5.68 -10.29
C GLU A 99 -8.17 4.63 -11.37
N ILE A 100 -8.61 3.38 -11.17
CA ILE A 100 -8.22 2.25 -12.04
C ILE A 100 -9.39 1.38 -12.53
N GLY A 101 -10.64 1.73 -12.20
CA GLY A 101 -11.81 0.97 -12.61
C GLY A 101 -11.96 -0.38 -11.90
N LEU A 102 -11.28 -0.59 -10.77
CA LEU A 102 -11.34 -1.87 -10.06
C LEU A 102 -12.71 -2.04 -9.39
N ALA A 103 -13.55 -2.91 -9.95
CA ALA A 103 -14.87 -3.19 -9.40
C ALA A 103 -14.78 -3.80 -7.98
N ALA A 104 -15.48 -3.19 -7.02
CA ALA A 104 -15.51 -3.64 -5.62
C ALA A 104 -15.94 -5.12 -5.47
N ALA A 105 -16.83 -5.62 -6.33
CA ALA A 105 -17.25 -7.02 -6.35
C ALA A 105 -16.13 -8.02 -6.67
N ARG A 106 -14.98 -7.55 -7.18
CA ARG A 106 -13.78 -8.37 -7.41
C ARG A 106 -12.85 -8.43 -6.21
N VAL A 107 -13.12 -7.64 -5.17
CA VAL A 107 -12.25 -7.46 -4.01
C VAL A 107 -12.91 -8.08 -2.78
N GLU A 108 -12.27 -9.09 -2.22
CA GLU A 108 -12.58 -9.61 -0.90
C GLU A 108 -11.71 -8.85 0.12
N VAL A 109 -12.31 -7.95 0.91
CA VAL A 109 -11.58 -7.24 1.98
C VAL A 109 -11.22 -8.23 3.08
N LEU A 110 -9.92 -8.39 3.34
CA LEU A 110 -9.40 -9.28 4.37
C LEU A 110 -9.29 -8.58 5.72
N GLY A 111 -8.89 -7.30 5.72
CA GLY A 111 -8.76 -6.49 6.92
C GLY A 111 -7.83 -5.30 6.71
N GLU A 112 -7.54 -4.60 7.81
CA GLU A 112 -6.74 -3.37 7.80
C GLU A 112 -5.40 -3.59 8.49
N LEU A 113 -4.36 -2.92 7.97
CA LEU A 113 -3.06 -2.81 8.66
C LEU A 113 -3.07 -1.58 9.56
N HIS A 114 -2.04 -1.47 10.42
CA HIS A 114 -1.86 -0.28 11.24
C HIS A 114 -1.71 0.98 10.39
N GLU A 115 -2.34 2.07 10.84
CA GLU A 115 -2.30 3.37 10.18
C GLU A 115 -0.86 3.87 9.95
N TYR A 116 -0.65 4.53 8.83
CA TYR A 116 0.60 5.18 8.46
C TYR A 116 0.39 6.69 8.40
N VAL A 117 1.09 7.45 9.24
CA VAL A 117 1.05 8.91 9.16
C VAL A 117 2.15 9.39 8.23
N THR A 118 1.78 10.09 7.16
CA THR A 118 2.69 10.62 6.14
C THR A 118 3.21 12.02 6.51
N VAL A 119 4.41 12.36 6.04
CA VAL A 119 4.99 13.72 6.13
C VAL A 119 4.15 14.79 5.40
N THR A 120 3.20 14.38 4.57
CA THR A 120 2.25 15.22 3.83
C THR A 120 0.95 15.49 4.60
N GLY A 121 0.84 15.00 5.84
CA GLY A 121 -0.28 15.27 6.73
C GLY A 121 -1.49 14.39 6.47
N TYR A 122 -1.28 13.17 5.97
CA TYR A 122 -2.32 12.14 5.86
C TYR A 122 -2.11 11.03 6.88
N ARG A 123 -3.18 10.60 7.54
CA ARG A 123 -3.27 9.36 8.31
C ARG A 123 -3.92 8.32 7.41
N VAL A 124 -3.10 7.43 6.87
CA VAL A 124 -3.49 6.48 5.84
C VAL A 124 -3.79 5.12 6.48
N THR A 125 -5.00 4.60 6.28
CA THR A 125 -5.36 3.22 6.64
C THR A 125 -5.13 2.30 5.45
N PRO A 126 -4.18 1.35 5.50
CA PRO A 126 -3.96 0.38 4.42
C PRO A 126 -4.95 -0.77 4.57
N VAL A 127 -5.83 -0.92 3.59
CA VAL A 127 -6.87 -1.97 3.54
C VAL A 127 -6.38 -3.08 2.62
N VAL A 128 -6.23 -4.29 3.14
CA VAL A 128 -5.73 -5.43 2.36
C VAL A 128 -6.92 -6.16 1.74
N GLY A 129 -6.93 -6.25 0.40
CA GLY A 129 -7.99 -6.89 -0.36
C GLY A 129 -7.44 -7.98 -1.27
N LEU A 130 -8.11 -9.13 -1.30
CA LEU A 130 -7.80 -10.22 -2.20
C LEU A 130 -8.63 -10.08 -3.48
N VAL A 131 -7.95 -9.90 -4.61
CA VAL A 131 -8.57 -9.56 -5.89
C VAL A 131 -8.64 -10.79 -6.80
N THR A 132 -9.84 -11.03 -7.34
CA THR A 132 -10.12 -12.14 -8.25
C THR A 132 -10.16 -11.66 -9.70
N PRO A 133 -9.27 -12.13 -10.60
CA PRO A 133 -9.34 -11.83 -12.03
C PRO A 133 -10.61 -12.37 -12.72
N PRO A 134 -10.92 -11.94 -13.96
CA PRO A 134 -10.20 -10.96 -14.76
C PRO A 134 -10.29 -9.53 -14.20
N LEU A 135 -9.26 -8.71 -14.46
CA LEU A 135 -9.26 -7.28 -14.13
C LEU A 135 -9.62 -6.49 -15.38
N GLU A 136 -10.83 -5.94 -15.41
CA GLU A 136 -11.29 -5.02 -16.48
C GLU A 136 -10.95 -3.58 -16.07
N LEU A 137 -9.66 -3.27 -16.01
CA LEU A 137 -9.20 -1.97 -15.54
C LEU A 137 -9.48 -0.87 -16.56
N ARG A 138 -9.90 0.29 -16.05
CA ARG A 138 -10.07 1.53 -16.80
C ARG A 138 -9.41 2.64 -16.00
N LEU A 139 -8.24 3.07 -16.45
CA LEU A 139 -7.47 4.08 -15.73
C LEU A 139 -8.08 5.46 -15.93
N ASP A 140 -8.13 6.24 -14.86
CA ASP A 140 -8.21 7.68 -15.00
C ASP A 140 -6.82 8.20 -15.44
N GLU A 141 -6.69 8.47 -16.74
CA GLU A 141 -5.44 8.93 -17.34
C GLU A 141 -4.97 10.30 -16.84
N PHE A 142 -5.83 11.06 -16.15
CA PHE A 142 -5.43 12.29 -15.48
C PHE A 142 -4.61 11.99 -14.22
N GLU A 143 -5.00 10.96 -13.46
CA GLU A 143 -4.39 10.63 -12.18
C GLU A 143 -3.33 9.52 -12.27
N VAL A 144 -3.59 8.52 -13.11
CA VAL A 144 -2.80 7.28 -13.20
C VAL A 144 -2.18 7.14 -14.60
N ALA A 145 -0.85 7.20 -14.65
CA ALA A 145 -0.08 7.00 -15.88
C ALA A 145 0.11 5.52 -16.25
N GLU A 146 0.23 4.64 -15.26
CA GLU A 146 0.33 3.20 -15.49
C GLU A 146 -0.11 2.41 -14.27
N VAL A 147 -0.53 1.17 -14.51
CA VAL A 147 -0.70 0.12 -13.48
C VAL A 147 0.29 -1.00 -13.74
N PHE A 148 0.80 -1.59 -12.66
CA PHE A 148 1.70 -2.73 -12.75
C PHE A 148 1.60 -3.61 -11.51
N GLU A 149 2.10 -4.83 -11.63
CA GLU A 149 2.07 -5.83 -10.56
C GLU A 149 3.48 -6.25 -10.19
N VAL A 150 3.69 -6.50 -8.89
CA VAL A 150 4.92 -7.09 -8.37
C VAL A 150 4.57 -8.38 -7.63
N PRO A 151 5.29 -9.50 -7.85
CA PRO A 151 5.08 -10.72 -7.09
C PRO A 151 5.13 -10.46 -5.59
N LEU A 152 4.13 -10.97 -4.84
CA LEU A 152 4.08 -10.80 -3.40
C LEU A 152 5.33 -11.42 -2.74
N GLU A 153 5.79 -12.56 -3.23
CA GLU A 153 7.02 -13.20 -2.76
C GLU A 153 8.24 -12.28 -2.85
N PHE A 154 8.36 -11.49 -3.92
CA PHE A 154 9.46 -10.54 -4.11
C PHE A 154 9.38 -9.42 -3.06
N LEU A 155 8.18 -8.89 -2.83
CA LEU A 155 7.92 -7.84 -1.85
C LEU A 155 8.10 -8.32 -0.40
N LEU A 156 7.96 -9.63 -0.15
CA LEU A 156 8.14 -10.22 1.17
C LEU A 156 9.56 -10.74 1.42
N ASP A 157 10.43 -10.78 0.41
CA ASP A 157 11.83 -11.15 0.59
C ASP A 157 12.64 -9.98 1.18
N PRO A 158 13.16 -10.10 2.41
CA PRO A 158 13.96 -9.04 3.03
C PRO A 158 15.25 -8.71 2.29
N ALA A 159 15.73 -9.57 1.37
CA ALA A 159 16.86 -9.25 0.50
C ALA A 159 16.56 -8.09 -0.46
N ASN A 160 15.27 -7.83 -0.76
CA ASN A 160 14.83 -6.74 -1.63
C ASN A 160 14.51 -5.45 -0.85
N HIS A 161 14.61 -5.46 0.48
CA HIS A 161 14.27 -4.32 1.33
C HIS A 161 15.50 -3.45 1.56
N GLN A 162 15.42 -2.19 1.16
CA GLN A 162 16.43 -1.19 1.42
C GLN A 162 15.96 -0.21 2.48
N ARG A 163 16.89 0.25 3.31
CA ARG A 163 16.68 1.36 4.24
C ARG A 163 17.70 2.44 3.94
N ASN A 164 17.23 3.51 3.33
CA ASN A 164 18.04 4.63 2.88
C ASN A 164 17.82 5.85 3.79
N SER A 165 18.66 6.87 3.61
CA SER A 165 18.50 8.13 4.30
C SER A 165 18.83 9.33 3.42
N VAL A 166 18.18 10.45 3.69
CA VAL A 166 18.44 11.74 3.04
C VAL A 166 18.56 12.83 4.10
N VAL A 167 19.46 13.79 3.90
CA VAL A 167 19.48 15.00 4.72
C VAL A 167 18.48 15.99 4.14
N HIS A 168 17.50 16.39 4.94
CA HIS A 168 16.49 17.37 4.56
C HIS A 168 16.30 18.35 5.71
N GLU A 169 16.43 19.65 5.42
CA GLU A 169 16.42 20.72 6.44
C GLU A 169 17.38 20.45 7.62
N GLY A 170 18.59 19.99 7.31
CA GLY A 170 19.63 19.73 8.31
C GLY A 170 19.38 18.49 9.20
N ARG A 171 18.37 17.67 8.92
CA ARG A 171 18.09 16.42 9.65
C ARG A 171 18.16 15.22 8.72
N VAL A 172 18.73 14.13 9.23
CA VAL A 172 18.70 12.82 8.55
C VAL A 172 17.29 12.25 8.64
N ARG A 173 16.68 11.98 7.49
CA ARG A 173 15.39 11.29 7.34
C ARG A 173 15.64 9.91 6.78
N HIS A 174 15.11 8.88 7.43
CA HIS A 174 15.19 7.51 6.94
C HIS A 174 13.91 7.14 6.19
N TYR A 175 14.04 6.35 5.13
CA TYR A 175 12.91 5.80 4.38
C TYR A 175 13.21 4.39 3.90
N TYR A 176 12.16 3.62 3.69
CA TYR A 176 12.26 2.29 3.07
C TYR A 176 12.13 2.41 1.55
N ALA A 177 12.80 1.52 0.84
CA ALA A 177 12.66 1.35 -0.59
C ALA A 177 12.72 -0.13 -0.98
N ILE A 178 12.01 -0.49 -2.05
CA ILE A 178 11.98 -1.82 -2.66
C ILE A 178 12.10 -1.62 -4.18
N PRO A 179 13.32 -1.59 -4.74
CA PRO A 179 13.52 -1.48 -6.18
C PRO A 179 13.05 -2.75 -6.89
N TYR A 180 12.31 -2.62 -7.98
CA TYR A 180 11.82 -3.74 -8.77
C TYR A 180 11.86 -3.39 -10.27
N GLN A 181 12.74 -4.04 -11.03
CA GLN A 181 12.95 -3.72 -12.45
C GLN A 181 13.18 -2.20 -12.66
N ARG A 182 12.32 -1.53 -13.44
CA ARG A 182 12.35 -0.08 -13.67
C ARG A 182 11.69 0.75 -12.56
N TYR A 183 11.04 0.10 -11.61
CA TYR A 183 10.24 0.73 -10.56
C TYR A 183 11.05 0.92 -9.29
N TYR A 184 10.84 2.05 -8.64
CA TYR A 184 11.45 2.35 -7.35
C TYR A 184 10.33 2.63 -6.34
N ILE A 185 9.92 1.61 -5.59
CA ILE A 185 8.85 1.70 -4.60
C ILE A 185 9.47 2.25 -3.31
N TRP A 186 9.06 3.41 -2.82
CA TRP A 186 9.72 4.05 -1.67
C TRP A 186 8.75 4.86 -0.81
N GLY A 187 9.24 5.40 0.31
CA GLY A 187 8.48 6.31 1.15
C GLY A 187 7.29 5.62 1.85
N ALA A 188 6.13 6.26 1.83
CA ALA A 188 4.92 5.75 2.49
C ALA A 188 4.50 4.37 1.97
N THR A 189 4.51 4.16 0.64
CA THR A 189 4.17 2.89 0.00
C THR A 189 5.07 1.75 0.50
N ALA A 190 6.39 1.97 0.47
CA ALA A 190 7.35 0.98 0.99
C ALA A 190 7.21 0.78 2.50
N GLY A 191 6.93 1.83 3.27
CA GLY A 191 6.67 1.74 4.71
C GLY A 191 5.45 0.87 5.05
N MET A 192 4.36 1.03 4.30
CA MET A 192 3.17 0.17 4.42
C MET A 192 3.45 -1.27 4.01
N LEU A 193 4.27 -1.50 2.97
CA LEU A 193 4.75 -2.84 2.60
C LEU A 193 5.58 -3.50 3.70
N MET A 194 6.44 -2.76 4.40
CA MET A 194 7.17 -3.29 5.56
C MET A 194 6.23 -3.70 6.70
N ASN A 195 5.13 -2.98 6.90
CA ASN A 195 4.11 -3.34 7.88
C ASN A 195 3.36 -4.61 7.44
N LEU A 196 2.99 -4.74 6.17
CA LEU A 196 2.42 -5.98 5.61
C LEU A 196 3.38 -7.17 5.81
N TYR A 197 4.66 -6.99 5.47
CA TYR A 197 5.69 -8.02 5.65
C TYR A 197 5.77 -8.51 7.09
N SER A 198 5.85 -7.59 8.06
CA SER A 198 5.88 -7.95 9.47
C SER A 198 4.60 -8.61 9.95
N PHE A 199 3.45 -8.18 9.44
CA PHE A 199 2.16 -8.76 9.77
C PHE A 199 2.03 -10.21 9.27
N LEU A 200 2.47 -10.50 8.04
CA LEU A 200 2.38 -11.84 7.46
C LEU A 200 3.42 -12.82 8.03
N LYS A 201 4.54 -12.32 8.58
CA LYS A 201 5.61 -13.15 9.16
C LYS A 201 5.36 -13.59 10.61
N SER A 202 4.57 -12.83 11.35
CA SER A 202 4.38 -13.00 12.81
C SER A 202 3.59 -14.26 13.16
#